data_AF-A0A2D6F402-F1
#
_entry.id   AF-A0A2D6F402-F1
#
_cell.length_a   1.000
_cell.length_b   1.000
_cell.length_c   1.000
_cell.angle_alpha   90.00
_cell.angle_beta   90.00
_cell.angle_gamma   90.00
#
_symmetry.space_group_name_H-M   'P 1'
#
loop_
_entity.id
_entity.type
_entity.pdbx_description
1 polymer ?
#
loop_
_entity_poly.entity_id
_entity_poly.type
_entity_poly.pdbx_seq_one_letter_code
_entity_poly.pdbx_strand_id
1 'polypeptide(L)'
;MPLSTPGFLCYIHTRLRPHDPLDAGRLSSVPIQVPGVDRLVQIRQEFIDDMVAHAKADLPNECCGILSGPSGQVMKSYRMANVEASPYRFVMDPVELGNVDSDAGDNDWELLAIYHSHTGSEAYPSDTDVRIAGGTAGLWPDVRYVLVSLMDMDNPVVRIFEITDGEVIEEPLEVV
;
A
#
# COMPACT_ATOMS: atom_id res chain seq x y z
N MET A 1 4.01 -5.54 -47.53
CA MET A 1 3.43 -4.51 -46.64
C MET A 1 2.31 -5.21 -45.87
N PRO A 2 2.41 -5.34 -44.55
CA PRO A 2 2.62 -4.24 -43.60
C PRO A 2 3.85 -4.44 -42.69
N LEU A 3 4.48 -3.35 -42.28
CA LEU A 3 5.49 -3.35 -41.22
C LEU A 3 4.83 -2.76 -39.98
N SER A 4 4.65 -3.63 -38.99
CA SER A 4 4.29 -3.28 -37.62
C SER A 4 5.39 -2.45 -36.97
N THR A 5 4.97 -1.40 -36.29
CA THR A 5 5.75 -0.64 -35.31
C THR A 5 6.10 -1.53 -34.11
N PRO A 6 7.36 -1.62 -33.65
CA PRO A 6 7.66 -2.09 -32.31
C PRO A 6 7.83 -0.90 -31.36
N GLY A 7 7.34 -1.12 -30.13
CA GLY A 7 7.20 -0.15 -29.07
C GLY A 7 8.51 0.40 -28.51
N PHE A 8 8.36 1.58 -27.91
CA PHE A 8 9.32 2.21 -27.02
C PHE A 8 9.53 1.31 -25.79
N LEU A 9 10.73 0.75 -25.66
CA LEU A 9 11.21 0.11 -24.45
C LEU A 9 12.01 1.17 -23.67
N CYS A 10 11.44 1.68 -22.58
CA CYS A 10 12.16 2.59 -21.68
C CYS A 10 13.19 1.77 -20.89
N TYR A 11 14.46 2.11 -21.09
CA TYR A 11 15.62 1.39 -20.59
C TYR A 11 16.05 2.02 -19.26
N ILE A 12 15.56 1.52 -18.12
CA ILE A 12 16.06 1.94 -16.80
C ILE A 12 17.41 1.26 -16.51
N HIS A 13 18.45 2.09 -16.43
CA HIS A 13 19.83 1.70 -16.15
C HIS A 13 19.99 1.24 -14.69
N THR A 14 20.05 -0.06 -14.45
CA THR A 14 20.66 -0.61 -13.23
C THR A 14 22.19 -0.56 -13.37
N ARG A 15 22.84 0.35 -12.63
CA ARG A 15 24.31 0.37 -12.51
C ARG A 15 24.77 -0.84 -11.71
N LEU A 16 25.20 -1.90 -12.39
CA LEU A 16 26.00 -2.97 -11.81
C LEU A 16 27.41 -2.44 -11.51
N ARG A 17 27.84 -2.47 -10.24
CA ARG A 17 29.25 -2.26 -9.85
C ARG A 17 30.02 -3.59 -9.83
N PRO A 18 31.34 -3.59 -10.01
CA PRO A 18 32.12 -4.80 -10.26
C PRO A 18 32.35 -5.62 -8.99
N HIS A 19 32.32 -6.95 -9.13
CA HIS A 19 32.71 -7.94 -8.12
C HIS A 19 34.24 -8.03 -8.00
N ASP A 20 34.77 -7.88 -6.79
CA ASP A 20 36.11 -8.38 -6.41
C ASP A 20 35.96 -9.70 -5.60
N PRO A 21 36.98 -10.59 -5.61
CA PRO A 21 36.80 -12.00 -5.30
C PRO A 21 36.92 -12.35 -3.80
N LEU A 22 36.19 -13.42 -3.50
CA LEU A 22 35.90 -14.11 -2.24
C LEU A 22 37.07 -14.27 -1.25
N ASP A 23 36.85 -13.87 0.01
CA ASP A 23 37.58 -14.36 1.17
C ASP A 23 36.64 -15.21 2.05
N ALA A 24 37.01 -16.48 2.26
CA ALA A 24 36.22 -17.47 2.96
C ALA A 24 36.49 -17.39 4.47
N GLY A 25 35.65 -16.64 5.18
CA GLY A 25 35.79 -16.46 6.62
C GLY A 25 34.47 -16.32 7.35
N ARG A 26 34.08 -17.38 8.07
CA ARG A 26 33.21 -17.40 9.25
C ARG A 26 31.80 -16.76 9.06
N LEU A 27 30.82 -17.63 8.83
CA LEU A 27 29.38 -17.32 8.94
C LEU A 27 29.04 -16.93 10.40
N SER A 28 29.28 -15.66 10.76
CA SER A 28 28.45 -15.01 11.78
C SER A 28 27.12 -14.67 11.13
N SER A 29 26.02 -15.15 11.68
CA SER A 29 24.66 -14.81 11.28
C SER A 29 24.40 -13.33 11.53
N VAL A 30 24.86 -12.49 10.59
CA VAL A 30 24.39 -11.11 10.47
C VAL A 30 23.02 -11.22 9.79
N PRO A 31 21.92 -10.75 10.42
CA PRO A 31 20.64 -10.70 9.73
C PRO A 31 20.83 -9.86 8.45
N ILE A 32 20.48 -10.44 7.31
CA ILE A 32 20.45 -9.73 6.04
C ILE A 32 19.38 -8.66 6.19
N GLN A 33 19.80 -7.40 6.33
CA GLN A 33 18.89 -6.28 6.43
C GLN A 33 18.33 -6.03 5.03
N VAL A 34 17.08 -6.47 4.82
CA VAL A 34 16.31 -6.20 3.62
C VAL A 34 15.93 -4.71 3.64
N PRO A 35 16.31 -3.92 2.61
CA PRO A 35 15.97 -2.51 2.56
C PRO A 35 14.51 -2.37 2.12
N GLY A 36 13.62 -2.25 3.09
CA GLY A 36 12.18 -2.10 2.89
C GLY A 36 11.53 -1.83 4.24
N VAL A 37 11.22 -0.55 4.50
CA VAL A 37 10.52 0.02 5.66
C VAL A 37 10.68 -0.76 6.99
N ASP A 38 11.86 -0.68 7.61
CA ASP A 38 12.13 -1.11 9.01
C ASP A 38 11.40 -0.22 10.05
N ARG A 39 10.38 0.56 9.62
CA ARG A 39 9.82 1.70 10.36
C ARG A 39 8.31 1.81 10.20
N LEU A 40 7.59 1.81 11.31
CA LEU A 40 6.13 1.96 11.35
C LEU A 40 5.63 3.17 10.55
N VAL A 41 4.47 3.01 9.91
CA VAL A 41 3.82 4.08 9.15
C VAL A 41 3.22 5.12 10.10
N GLN A 42 3.65 6.36 9.94
CA GLN A 42 3.25 7.50 10.75
C GLN A 42 2.17 8.30 10.03
N ILE A 43 0.99 8.37 10.64
CA ILE A 43 -0.21 8.95 10.02
C ILE A 43 -0.68 10.13 10.86
N ARG A 44 -0.67 11.34 10.29
CA ARG A 44 -1.28 12.51 10.95
C ARG A 44 -2.78 12.30 11.11
N GLN A 45 -3.35 12.84 12.19
CA GLN A 45 -4.78 12.74 12.47
C GLN A 45 -5.67 13.19 11.29
N GLU A 46 -5.24 14.21 10.54
CA GLU A 46 -6.00 14.69 9.37
C GLU A 46 -6.20 13.64 8.27
N PHE A 47 -5.26 12.70 8.10
CA PHE A 47 -5.40 11.62 7.12
C PHE A 47 -6.28 10.50 7.65
N ILE A 48 -6.30 10.26 8.96
CA ILE A 48 -7.26 9.36 9.60
C ILE A 48 -8.67 9.90 9.41
N ASP A 49 -8.86 11.19 9.67
CA ASP A 49 -10.14 11.87 9.50
C ASP A 49 -10.59 11.85 8.03
N ASP A 50 -9.66 12.04 7.08
CA ASP A 50 -9.93 11.95 5.64
C ASP A 50 -10.38 10.55 5.22
N MET A 51 -9.68 9.50 5.67
CA MET A 51 -10.05 8.11 5.39
C MET A 51 -11.44 7.77 5.96
N VAL A 52 -11.74 8.19 7.18
CA VAL A 52 -13.06 7.98 7.80
C VAL A 52 -14.15 8.75 7.06
N ALA A 53 -13.87 10.00 6.66
CA ALA A 53 -14.80 10.79 5.87
C ALA A 53 -15.04 10.18 4.49
N HIS A 54 -14.01 9.61 3.85
CA HIS A 54 -14.12 8.88 2.59
C HIS A 54 -15.01 7.65 2.75
N ALA A 55 -14.71 6.81 3.74
CA ALA A 55 -15.49 5.61 4.03
C ALA A 55 -16.98 5.91 4.22
N LYS A 56 -17.31 6.98 4.96
CA LYS A 56 -18.70 7.39 5.19
C LYS A 56 -19.40 7.90 3.93
N ALA A 57 -18.67 8.59 3.05
CA ALA A 57 -19.22 9.16 1.82
C ALA A 57 -19.58 8.09 0.78
N ASP A 58 -18.83 6.99 0.75
CA ASP A 58 -18.95 5.93 -0.25
C ASP A 58 -19.93 4.82 0.12
N LEU A 59 -20.53 4.90 1.30
CA LEU A 59 -21.63 4.00 1.69
C LEU A 59 -22.73 3.98 0.61
N PRO A 60 -23.27 2.79 0.27
CA PRO A 60 -23.09 1.51 0.96
C PRO A 60 -21.89 0.69 0.49
N ASN A 61 -21.03 1.21 -0.39
CA ASN A 61 -19.88 0.47 -0.92
C ASN A 61 -18.64 0.67 -0.05
N GLU A 62 -17.67 -0.24 -0.19
CA GLU A 62 -16.34 -0.02 0.36
C GLU A 62 -15.63 1.06 -0.44
N CYS A 63 -15.06 2.04 0.25
CA CYS A 63 -14.09 2.97 -0.33
C CYS A 63 -12.71 2.31 -0.39
N CYS A 64 -11.82 2.84 -1.22
CA CYS A 64 -10.41 2.47 -1.22
C CYS A 64 -9.51 3.68 -1.48
N GLY A 65 -8.24 3.56 -1.15
CA GLY A 65 -7.27 4.60 -1.44
C GLY A 65 -5.84 4.24 -1.10
N ILE A 66 -4.95 5.21 -1.31
CA ILE A 66 -3.49 5.05 -1.13
C ILE A 66 -2.99 6.16 -0.22
N LEU A 67 -2.08 5.81 0.69
CA LEU A 67 -1.30 6.77 1.48
C LEU A 67 0.14 6.75 0.98
N SER A 68 0.69 7.91 0.70
CA SER A 68 2.08 8.04 0.24
C SER A 68 2.84 9.12 0.99
N GLY A 69 4.16 8.94 1.02
CA GLY A 69 5.09 9.91 1.56
C GLY A 69 6.48 9.31 1.74
N PRO A 70 7.45 10.10 2.23
CA PRO A 70 8.82 9.65 2.37
C PRO A 70 9.07 8.99 3.73
N SER A 71 9.84 7.90 3.75
CA SER A 71 10.40 7.32 4.98
C SER A 71 9.35 6.98 6.05
N GLY A 72 8.24 6.37 5.64
CA GLY A 72 7.16 5.96 6.53
C GLY A 72 6.23 7.08 7.01
N GLN A 73 6.44 8.33 6.61
CA GLN A 73 5.58 9.46 6.99
C GLN A 73 4.55 9.75 5.91
N VAL A 74 3.26 9.64 6.24
CA VAL A 74 2.19 9.97 5.30
C VAL A 74 2.17 11.48 5.05
N MET A 75 2.29 11.85 3.77
CA MET A 75 2.23 13.24 3.30
C MET A 75 0.97 13.52 2.49
N LYS A 76 0.34 12.47 1.93
CA LYS A 76 -0.88 12.59 1.14
C LYS A 76 -1.74 11.33 1.21
N SER A 77 -3.06 11.56 1.26
CA SER A 77 -4.11 10.55 1.06
C SER A 77 -4.69 10.74 -0.33
N TYR A 78 -4.69 9.68 -1.13
CA TYR A 78 -5.33 9.61 -2.44
C TYR A 78 -6.59 8.76 -2.29
N ARG A 79 -7.75 9.42 -2.33
CA ARG A 79 -9.05 8.75 -2.44
C ARG A 79 -9.17 8.14 -3.83
N MET A 80 -9.46 6.86 -3.92
CA MET A 80 -9.53 6.11 -5.16
C MET A 80 -10.95 5.62 -5.41
N ALA A 81 -11.33 5.53 -6.68
CA ALA A 81 -12.59 4.93 -7.08
C ALA A 81 -12.54 3.41 -6.91
N ASN A 82 -13.56 2.86 -6.22
CA ASN A 82 -13.83 1.43 -6.24
C ASN A 82 -14.61 1.08 -7.52
N VAL A 83 -13.92 0.60 -8.56
CA VAL A 83 -14.56 0.29 -9.86
C VAL A 83 -15.53 -0.89 -9.80
N GLU A 84 -15.41 -1.74 -8.78
CA GLU A 84 -16.33 -2.86 -8.54
C GLU A 84 -17.65 -2.38 -7.90
N ALA A 85 -17.66 -1.19 -7.29
CA ALA A 85 -18.82 -0.59 -6.63
C ALA A 85 -19.53 -1.59 -5.70
N SER A 86 -18.76 -2.22 -4.81
CA SER A 86 -19.21 -3.34 -3.96
C SER A 86 -19.09 -3.02 -2.47
N PRO A 87 -20.02 -3.52 -1.63
CA PRO A 87 -19.95 -3.39 -0.17
C PRO A 87 -19.00 -4.40 0.51
N TYR A 88 -18.33 -5.28 -0.25
CA TYR A 88 -17.52 -6.39 0.30
C TYR A 88 -16.12 -6.53 -0.30
N ARG A 89 -15.78 -5.71 -1.29
CA ARG A 89 -14.47 -5.73 -1.95
C ARG A 89 -14.25 -4.43 -2.72
N PHE A 90 -12.99 -4.17 -3.01
CA PHE A 90 -12.59 -3.07 -3.88
C PHE A 90 -11.70 -3.52 -5.03
N VAL A 91 -11.74 -2.73 -6.11
CA VAL A 91 -10.74 -2.73 -7.18
C VAL A 91 -10.43 -1.26 -7.45
N MET A 92 -9.16 -0.86 -7.33
CA MET A 92 -8.74 0.52 -7.62
C MET A 92 -8.75 0.77 -9.13
N ASP A 93 -9.15 1.97 -9.53
CA ASP A 93 -9.07 2.39 -10.94
C ASP A 93 -7.60 2.43 -11.42
N PRO A 94 -7.23 1.69 -12.48
CA PRO A 94 -5.85 1.66 -12.98
C PRO A 94 -5.32 3.00 -13.50
N VAL A 95 -6.19 3.87 -14.00
CA VAL A 95 -5.82 5.21 -14.49
C VAL A 95 -5.49 6.10 -13.30
N GLU A 96 -6.32 6.07 -12.25
CA GLU A 96 -6.02 6.79 -11.01
C GLU A 96 -4.72 6.28 -10.38
N LEU A 97 -4.49 4.97 -10.40
CA LEU A 97 -3.28 4.37 -9.85
C LEU A 97 -2.02 4.88 -10.55
N GLY A 98 -2.05 5.01 -11.89
CA GLY A 98 -0.96 5.62 -12.65
C GLY A 98 -0.73 7.09 -12.33
N ASN A 99 -1.78 7.84 -11.99
CA ASN A 99 -1.65 9.23 -11.55
C ASN A 99 -1.02 9.32 -10.16
N VAL A 100 -1.39 8.41 -9.25
CA VAL A 100 -0.78 8.31 -7.92
C VAL A 100 0.71 7.97 -8.03
N ASP A 101 1.07 6.98 -8.85
CA ASP A 101 2.47 6.59 -9.09
C ASP A 101 3.30 7.76 -9.65
N SER A 102 2.74 8.49 -10.62
CA SER A 102 3.40 9.67 -11.21
C SER A 102 3.60 10.79 -10.17
N ASP A 103 2.56 11.15 -9.42
CA ASP A 103 2.63 12.21 -8.40
C ASP A 103 3.55 11.82 -7.24
N ALA A 104 3.52 10.56 -6.79
CA ALA A 104 4.45 10.07 -5.78
C ALA A 104 5.90 10.11 -6.28
N GLY A 105 6.14 9.67 -7.52
CA GLY A 105 7.46 9.73 -8.15
C GLY A 105 8.00 11.16 -8.30
N ASP A 106 7.16 12.11 -8.69
CA ASP A 106 7.54 13.54 -8.80
C ASP A 106 7.91 14.18 -7.45
N ASN A 107 7.44 13.60 -6.34
CA ASN A 107 7.71 14.07 -4.98
C ASN A 107 8.75 13.22 -4.22
N ASP A 108 9.40 12.25 -4.89
CA ASP A 108 10.29 11.26 -4.27
C ASP A 108 9.62 10.53 -3.09
N TRP A 109 8.34 10.17 -3.24
CA TRP A 109 7.54 9.46 -2.22
C TRP A 109 7.38 7.98 -2.55
N GLU A 110 7.14 7.20 -1.49
CA GLU A 110 6.82 5.79 -1.57
C GLU A 110 5.32 5.58 -1.31
N LEU A 111 4.75 4.50 -1.84
CA LEU A 111 3.42 4.04 -1.43
C LEU A 111 3.56 3.33 -0.09
N LEU A 112 3.05 3.94 0.97
CA LEU A 112 3.21 3.46 2.33
C LEU A 112 2.10 2.50 2.74
N ALA A 113 0.86 2.82 2.35
CA ALA A 113 -0.28 1.97 2.65
C ALA A 113 -1.37 2.03 1.58
N ILE A 114 -2.06 0.91 1.41
CA ILE A 114 -3.37 0.86 0.76
C ILE A 114 -4.41 0.85 1.88
N TYR A 115 -5.47 1.65 1.74
CA TYR A 115 -6.57 1.62 2.69
C TYR A 115 -7.88 1.25 2.02
N HIS A 116 -8.76 0.62 2.78
CA HIS A 116 -10.15 0.40 2.39
C HIS A 116 -11.06 0.39 3.62
N SER A 117 -12.37 0.50 3.38
CA SER A 117 -13.36 0.50 4.45
C SER A 117 -14.17 -0.77 4.49
N HIS A 118 -14.48 -1.24 5.69
CA HIS A 118 -15.50 -2.25 5.94
C HIS A 118 -16.79 -1.58 6.39
N THR A 119 -17.87 -1.78 5.64
CA THR A 119 -19.15 -1.08 5.87
C THR A 119 -19.93 -1.60 7.08
N GLY A 120 -19.68 -2.85 7.50
CA GLY A 120 -20.38 -3.49 8.62
C GLY A 120 -19.61 -4.61 9.33
N SER A 121 -18.31 -4.75 9.06
CA SER A 121 -17.42 -5.73 9.70
C SER A 121 -16.28 -5.04 10.43
N GLU A 122 -15.60 -5.77 11.30
CA GLU A 122 -14.48 -5.24 12.09
C GLU A 122 -13.34 -4.78 11.18
N ALA A 123 -12.48 -3.89 11.69
CA ALA A 123 -11.28 -3.44 10.98
C ALA A 123 -10.22 -4.54 11.05
N TYR A 124 -10.47 -5.67 10.40
CA TYR A 124 -9.56 -6.81 10.34
C TYR A 124 -9.65 -7.45 8.95
N PRO A 125 -8.51 -7.78 8.30
CA PRO A 125 -8.51 -8.32 6.94
C PRO A 125 -9.34 -9.61 6.82
N SER A 126 -10.21 -9.66 5.82
CA SER A 126 -10.91 -10.86 5.38
C SER A 126 -10.01 -11.75 4.52
N ASP A 127 -10.44 -13.00 4.28
CA ASP A 127 -9.77 -13.89 3.32
C ASP A 127 -9.69 -13.29 1.90
N THR A 128 -10.60 -12.38 1.54
CA THR A 128 -10.54 -11.67 0.27
C THR A 128 -9.47 -10.59 0.26
N ASP A 129 -9.34 -9.84 1.36
CA ASP A 129 -8.30 -8.82 1.50
C ASP A 129 -6.91 -9.46 1.46
N VAL A 130 -6.73 -10.60 2.16
CA VAL A 130 -5.45 -11.34 2.16
C VAL A 130 -5.07 -11.82 0.76
N ARG A 131 -6.02 -12.31 -0.04
CA ARG A 131 -5.74 -12.69 -1.44
C ARG A 131 -5.38 -11.49 -2.31
N ILE A 132 -6.07 -10.37 -2.14
CA ILE A 132 -5.77 -9.13 -2.88
C ILE A 132 -4.36 -8.65 -2.51
N ALA A 133 -4.06 -8.64 -1.21
CA ALA A 133 -2.77 -8.25 -0.67
C ALA A 133 -1.61 -9.08 -1.23
N GLY A 134 -1.81 -10.40 -1.41
CA GLY A 134 -0.80 -11.26 -2.04
C GLY A 134 -0.46 -10.86 -3.49
N GLY A 135 -1.40 -10.27 -4.23
CA GLY A 135 -1.15 -9.74 -5.57
C GLY A 135 -0.36 -8.42 -5.56
N THR A 136 -0.65 -7.55 -4.60
CA THR A 136 0.00 -6.24 -4.45
C THR A 136 1.36 -6.31 -3.76
N ALA A 137 1.58 -7.26 -2.84
CA ALA A 137 2.87 -7.49 -2.19
C ALA A 137 3.98 -7.86 -3.18
N GLY A 138 3.63 -8.46 -4.33
CA GLY A 138 4.60 -8.71 -5.40
C GLY A 138 5.08 -7.45 -6.13
N LEU A 139 4.31 -6.35 -6.05
CA LEU A 139 4.63 -5.06 -6.67
C LEU A 139 5.20 -4.07 -5.65
N TRP A 140 4.64 -4.06 -4.45
CA TRP A 140 5.03 -3.21 -3.33
C TRP A 140 5.20 -4.07 -2.08
N PRO A 141 6.37 -4.69 -1.88
CA PRO A 141 6.59 -5.64 -0.79
C PRO A 141 6.44 -5.03 0.60
N ASP A 142 6.65 -3.71 0.73
CA ASP A 142 6.63 -3.03 2.02
C ASP A 142 5.30 -2.33 2.32
N VAL A 143 4.31 -2.45 1.44
CA VAL A 143 3.03 -1.74 1.59
C VAL A 143 2.22 -2.28 2.77
N ARG A 144 1.69 -1.36 3.58
CA ARG A 144 0.75 -1.69 4.67
C ARG A 144 -0.70 -1.63 4.21
N TYR A 145 -1.58 -2.26 4.98
CA TYR A 145 -3.01 -2.25 4.75
C TYR A 145 -3.71 -1.56 5.92
N VAL A 146 -4.38 -0.45 5.65
CA VAL A 146 -5.18 0.27 6.65
C VAL A 146 -6.65 -0.06 6.45
N LEU A 147 -7.30 -0.55 7.49
CA LEU A 147 -8.72 -0.88 7.45
C LEU A 147 -9.50 0.10 8.30
N VAL A 148 -10.56 0.67 7.70
CA VAL A 148 -11.51 1.55 8.36
C VAL A 148 -12.83 0.82 8.55
N SER A 149 -13.18 0.46 9.79
CA SER A 149 -14.47 -0.14 10.10
C SER A 149 -15.52 0.92 10.41
N LEU A 150 -16.66 0.80 9.73
CA LEU A 150 -17.87 1.56 9.98
C LEU A 150 -18.96 0.73 10.70
N MET A 151 -18.59 -0.39 11.32
CA MET A 151 -19.53 -1.23 12.09
C MET A 151 -20.25 -0.40 13.17
N ASP A 152 -19.54 0.52 13.82
CA ASP A 152 -20.10 1.61 14.62
C ASP A 152 -19.84 2.94 13.91
N MET A 153 -20.89 3.53 13.34
CA MET A 153 -20.81 4.80 12.58
C MET A 153 -20.39 5.99 13.44
N ASP A 154 -20.69 5.93 14.74
CA ASP A 154 -20.35 6.99 15.69
C ASP A 154 -18.91 6.83 16.22
N ASN A 155 -18.39 5.60 16.22
CA ASN A 155 -17.02 5.28 16.64
C ASN A 155 -16.27 4.43 15.59
N PRO A 156 -15.94 4.97 14.41
CA PRO A 156 -15.15 4.25 13.41
C PRO A 156 -13.81 3.79 13.96
N VAL A 157 -13.42 2.56 13.62
CA VAL A 157 -12.14 1.97 14.06
C VAL A 157 -11.18 1.92 12.89
N VAL A 158 -9.96 2.40 13.09
CA VAL A 158 -8.88 2.36 12.09
C VAL A 158 -7.74 1.49 12.62
N ARG A 159 -7.32 0.50 11.83
CA ARG A 159 -6.24 -0.44 12.17
C ARG A 159 -5.31 -0.62 10.98
N ILE A 160 -4.05 -0.96 11.23
CA ILE A 160 -3.01 -1.12 10.21
C ILE A 160 -2.38 -2.52 10.31
N PHE A 161 -2.10 -3.11 9.16
CA PHE A 161 -1.62 -4.48 9.05
C PHE A 161 -0.50 -4.58 8.02
N GLU A 162 0.49 -5.41 8.33
CA GLU A 162 1.33 -6.04 7.33
C GLU A 162 0.66 -7.33 6.86
N ILE A 163 0.60 -7.54 5.54
CA ILE A 163 0.08 -8.77 4.95
C ILE A 163 1.10 -9.31 3.95
N THR A 164 1.79 -10.37 4.34
CA THR A 164 2.90 -10.96 3.58
C THR A 164 2.73 -12.47 3.53
N ASP A 165 2.80 -13.07 2.34
CA ASP A 165 2.65 -14.53 2.13
C ASP A 165 1.39 -15.16 2.77
N GLY A 166 0.32 -14.37 2.91
CA GLY A 166 -0.94 -14.79 3.53
C GLY A 166 -0.96 -14.70 5.06
N GLU A 167 0.16 -14.31 5.68
CA GLU A 167 0.22 -13.99 7.10
C GLU A 167 -0.25 -12.55 7.33
N VAL A 168 -1.04 -12.35 8.39
CA VAL A 168 -1.57 -11.04 8.79
C VAL A 168 -0.96 -10.66 10.13
N ILE A 169 -0.23 -9.56 10.16
CA ILE A 169 0.41 -9.04 11.36
C ILE A 169 -0.15 -7.64 11.59
N GLU A 170 -0.83 -7.44 12.73
CA GLU A 170 -1.27 -6.10 13.12
C GLU A 170 -0.10 -5.28 13.63
N GLU A 171 0.00 -4.04 13.14
CA GLU A 171 0.94 -3.05 13.62
C GLU A 171 0.24 -1.99 14.48
N PRO A 172 0.92 -1.40 15.46
CA PRO A 172 0.36 -0.26 16.18
C PRO A 172 0.19 0.93 15.23
N LEU A 173 -1.00 1.55 15.24
CA LEU A 173 -1.25 2.79 14.51
C LEU A 173 -0.48 3.94 15.15
N GLU A 174 0.58 4.43 14.49
CA GLU A 174 1.34 5.60 14.96
C GLU A 174 0.70 6.91 14.48
N VAL A 175 -0.01 7.59 15.40
CA VAL A 175 -0.56 8.92 15.15
C VAL A 175 0.45 10.00 15.56
N VAL A 176 0.80 10.90 14.64
CA VAL A 176 1.81 11.95 14.82
C VAL A 176 1.30 13.37 14.61
#